data_AF-F0NH89-F1
#
_entry.id   AF-F0NH89-F1
#
_cell.length_a   1.000
_cell.length_b   1.000
_cell.length_c   1.000
_cell.angle_alpha   90.00
_cell.angle_beta   90.00
_cell.angle_gamma   90.00
#
_symmetry.space_group_name_H-M   'P 1'
#
loop_
_entity.id
_entity.type
_entity.pdbx_description
1 polymer ?
#
loop_
_entity_poly.entity_id
_entity_poly.type
_entity_poly.pdbx_seq_one_letter_code
_entity_poly.pdbx_strand_id
1 'polypeptide(L)'
;MNKVHVSAVGTSLLKNSLSADNVKKEVEDLGLKDWDRLKFDDDRQNKIRDNFTTLKDLLLNFLKSKGKEASAELDSLLSAIEKLQHKKEELYVFLYTTNTWNSKLAGEVIKNYLEEEGIKSELATVKSISSEETFHEGIEDLFDKVIYKILKFKEEGKEVYINATAGLKPETTFLTLAGLLAGADLVYYKYQEFNDVVFLPSPPITISPRYLEWLIEFANYGYTLSEKKAEELGIPVRLLEVRNLVERKGEDAYRLKDWVRKMLGIYLPAGVTSMYYKVIVEGEEEKVFDNETEAYNYMEKKRKEGKRVRVEVPNKVYFLGL
;
A
#
# COMPACT_ATOMS: atom_id res chain seq x y z
N MET A 1 0.59 -25.56 6.87
CA MET A 1 1.17 -24.47 6.06
C MET A 1 0.33 -23.24 6.36
N ASN A 2 0.90 -22.10 6.76
CA ASN A 2 0.06 -20.98 7.23
C ASN A 2 -0.67 -20.34 6.04
N LYS A 3 -1.98 -20.18 6.17
CA LYS A 3 -2.89 -19.59 5.19
C LYS A 3 -3.15 -18.13 5.58
N VAL A 4 -2.66 -17.20 4.78
CA VAL A 4 -2.77 -15.76 5.02
C VAL A 4 -3.94 -15.19 4.23
N HIS A 5 -4.89 -14.54 4.90
CA HIS A 5 -5.94 -13.78 4.24
C HIS A 5 -5.67 -12.29 4.37
N VAL A 6 -5.53 -11.58 3.25
CA VAL A 6 -5.33 -10.12 3.22
C VAL A 6 -6.64 -9.43 2.90
N SER A 7 -7.07 -8.47 3.72
CA SER A 7 -8.31 -7.74 3.50
C SER A 7 -8.18 -6.27 3.86
N ALA A 8 -8.69 -5.41 2.98
CA ALA A 8 -9.04 -4.05 3.37
C ALA A 8 -10.17 -4.07 4.40
N VAL A 9 -10.27 -3.02 5.21
CA VAL A 9 -11.38 -2.81 6.13
C VAL A 9 -12.12 -1.53 5.75
N GLY A 10 -13.38 -1.68 5.38
CA GLY A 10 -14.32 -0.58 5.23
C GLY A 10 -15.11 -0.35 6.53
N THR A 11 -16.22 0.36 6.40
CA THR A 11 -17.06 0.80 7.53
C THR A 11 -18.42 0.09 7.56
N SER A 12 -18.56 -1.05 6.88
CA SER A 12 -19.83 -1.80 6.83
C SER A 12 -20.30 -2.24 8.22
N LEU A 13 -19.36 -2.60 9.11
CA LEU A 13 -19.62 -2.89 10.52
C LEU A 13 -20.34 -1.74 11.24
N LEU A 14 -19.87 -0.51 11.03
CA LEU A 14 -20.40 0.69 11.66
C LEU A 14 -21.83 0.95 11.19
N LYS A 15 -22.10 0.78 9.89
CA LYS A 15 -23.44 0.92 9.33
C LYS A 15 -24.39 -0.16 9.88
N ASN A 16 -23.96 -1.41 9.89
CA ASN A 16 -24.80 -2.56 10.26
C ASN A 16 -25.13 -2.58 11.75
N SER A 17 -24.23 -2.09 12.61
CA SER A 17 -24.43 -2.05 14.06
C SER A 17 -25.54 -1.09 14.49
N LEU A 18 -25.95 -0.15 13.65
CA LEU A 18 -27.12 0.71 13.89
C LEU A 18 -28.45 -0.06 13.94
N SER A 19 -28.45 -1.36 13.59
CA SER A 19 -29.59 -2.25 13.83
C SER A 19 -29.76 -2.68 15.29
N ALA A 20 -28.73 -2.50 16.13
CA ALA A 20 -28.80 -2.79 17.56
C ALA A 20 -29.11 -1.51 18.36
N ASP A 21 -30.21 -1.53 19.12
CA ASP A 21 -30.74 -0.34 19.81
C ASP A 21 -29.73 0.32 20.76
N ASN A 22 -28.92 -0.48 21.46
CA ASN A 22 -27.89 0.02 22.36
C ASN A 22 -26.78 0.77 21.62
N VAL A 23 -26.30 0.23 20.49
CA VAL A 23 -25.27 0.89 19.66
C VAL A 23 -25.86 2.13 19.02
N LYS A 24 -27.06 2.03 18.45
CA LYS A 24 -27.76 3.15 17.83
C LYS A 24 -27.92 4.31 18.81
N LYS A 25 -28.42 4.05 20.02
CA LYS A 25 -28.62 5.09 21.04
C LYS A 25 -27.31 5.82 21.37
N GLU A 26 -26.24 5.09 21.66
CA GLU A 26 -24.93 5.68 21.97
C GLU A 26 -24.41 6.55 20.81
N VAL A 27 -24.50 6.03 19.58
CA VAL A 27 -24.09 6.75 18.38
C VAL A 27 -24.94 8.02 18.16
N GLU A 28 -26.24 7.98 18.46
CA GLU A 28 -27.12 9.15 18.40
C GLU A 28 -26.78 10.19 19.46
N ASP A 29 -26.51 9.77 20.69
CA ASP A 29 -26.12 10.65 21.81
C ASP A 29 -24.80 11.38 21.52
N LEU A 30 -23.87 10.72 20.80
CA LEU A 30 -22.62 11.32 20.33
C LEU A 30 -22.80 12.17 19.05
N GLY A 31 -23.96 12.13 18.39
CA GLY A 31 -24.21 12.84 17.13
C GLY A 31 -23.45 12.25 15.93
N LEU A 32 -23.40 10.91 15.86
CA LEU A 32 -22.59 10.12 14.93
C LEU A 32 -23.44 9.21 14.00
N LYS A 33 -24.69 9.60 13.71
CA LYS A 33 -25.67 8.77 12.95
C LYS A 33 -25.16 8.21 11.60
N ASP A 34 -24.23 8.90 10.96
CA ASP A 34 -23.60 8.58 9.68
C ASP A 34 -22.10 8.24 9.83
N TRP A 35 -21.69 7.70 10.99
CA TRP A 35 -20.28 7.44 11.30
C TRP A 35 -19.55 6.51 10.31
N ASP A 36 -20.29 5.70 9.56
CA ASP A 36 -19.77 4.86 8.49
C ASP A 36 -19.27 5.68 7.28
N ARG A 37 -19.68 6.94 7.17
CA ARG A 37 -19.41 7.83 6.01
C ARG A 37 -18.57 9.05 6.36
N LEU A 38 -18.05 9.15 7.58
CA LEU A 38 -17.21 10.29 7.96
C LEU A 38 -15.97 10.33 7.07
N LYS A 39 -15.72 11.51 6.52
CA LYS A 39 -14.50 11.82 5.81
C LYS A 39 -13.32 11.93 6.78
N PHE A 40 -12.12 11.93 6.24
CA PHE A 40 -10.89 11.99 7.04
C PHE A 40 -10.72 13.31 7.79
N ASP A 41 -11.32 14.40 7.29
CA ASP A 41 -11.25 15.77 7.79
C ASP A 41 -12.50 16.19 8.59
N ASP A 42 -13.42 15.27 8.86
CA ASP A 42 -14.62 15.54 9.65
C ASP A 42 -14.27 15.60 11.14
N ASP A 43 -14.52 16.74 11.80
CA ASP A 43 -14.24 16.93 13.23
C ASP A 43 -14.90 15.88 14.13
N ARG A 44 -15.99 15.26 13.69
CA ARG A 44 -16.69 14.20 14.42
C ARG A 44 -15.84 12.92 14.53
N GLN A 45 -14.80 12.75 13.73
CA GLN A 45 -13.79 11.70 13.91
C GLN A 45 -13.14 11.79 15.31
N ASN A 46 -12.99 13.00 15.87
CA ASN A 46 -12.48 13.17 17.24
C ASN A 46 -13.41 12.58 18.28
N LYS A 47 -14.74 12.59 18.05
CA LYS A 47 -15.69 11.95 18.98
C LYS A 47 -15.50 10.43 19.00
N ILE A 48 -15.18 9.82 17.86
CA ILE A 48 -14.84 8.40 17.79
C ILE A 48 -13.54 8.13 18.56
N ARG A 49 -12.51 8.97 18.36
CA ARG A 49 -11.24 8.87 19.11
C ARG A 49 -11.46 8.94 20.62
N ASP A 50 -12.20 9.95 21.07
CA ASP A 50 -12.34 10.25 22.50
C ASP A 50 -13.20 9.20 23.21
N ASN A 51 -14.04 8.45 22.47
CA ASN A 51 -14.90 7.37 22.97
C ASN A 51 -14.48 5.98 22.45
N PHE A 52 -13.24 5.82 21.99
CA PHE A 52 -12.81 4.66 21.20
C PHE A 52 -13.03 3.33 21.91
N THR A 53 -12.63 3.23 23.18
CA THR A 53 -12.77 2.00 23.97
C THR A 53 -14.24 1.61 24.16
N THR A 54 -15.08 2.57 24.54
CA THR A 54 -16.53 2.34 24.73
C THR A 54 -17.19 1.86 23.45
N LEU A 55 -16.92 2.53 22.33
CA LEU A 55 -17.46 2.16 21.03
C LEU A 55 -16.93 0.80 20.55
N LYS A 56 -15.65 0.49 20.84
CA LYS A 56 -15.04 -0.81 20.52
C LYS A 56 -15.75 -1.95 21.24
N ASP A 57 -16.00 -1.81 22.54
CA ASP A 57 -16.68 -2.83 23.35
C ASP A 57 -18.13 -3.04 22.90
N LEU A 58 -18.85 -1.95 22.59
CA LEU A 58 -20.20 -2.01 22.05
C LEU A 58 -20.25 -2.76 20.71
N LEU A 59 -19.34 -2.45 19.79
CA LEU A 59 -19.25 -3.10 18.49
C LEU A 59 -18.83 -4.57 18.61
N LEU A 60 -17.94 -4.91 19.56
CA LEU A 60 -17.53 -6.29 19.80
C LEU A 60 -18.70 -7.14 20.31
N ASN A 61 -19.53 -6.59 21.20
CA ASN A 61 -20.76 -7.26 21.66
C ASN A 61 -21.78 -7.43 20.53
N PHE A 62 -21.94 -6.41 19.68
CA PHE A 62 -22.76 -6.53 18.46
C PHE A 62 -22.25 -7.67 17.57
N LEU A 63 -20.95 -7.74 17.32
CA LEU A 63 -20.32 -8.80 16.52
C LEU A 63 -20.54 -10.20 17.11
N LYS A 64 -20.37 -10.37 18.43
CA LYS A 64 -20.62 -11.64 19.11
C LYS A 64 -22.05 -12.14 18.95
N SER A 65 -23.03 -11.22 18.93
CA SER A 65 -24.45 -11.58 18.75
C SER A 65 -24.83 -11.83 17.30
N LYS A 66 -24.25 -11.09 16.35
CA LYS A 66 -24.62 -11.13 14.92
C LYS A 66 -23.78 -12.13 14.11
N GLY A 67 -22.58 -12.47 14.57
CA GLY A 67 -21.63 -13.33 13.87
C GLY A 67 -21.11 -12.72 12.57
N LYS A 68 -20.84 -13.56 11.56
CA LYS A 68 -20.21 -13.14 10.31
C LYS A 68 -20.96 -12.05 9.54
N GLU A 69 -22.29 -11.99 9.65
CA GLU A 69 -23.14 -11.02 8.97
C GLU A 69 -23.00 -9.58 9.48
N ALA A 70 -22.29 -9.35 10.59
CA ALA A 70 -22.12 -8.01 11.13
C ALA A 70 -21.28 -7.10 10.21
N SER A 71 -20.40 -7.65 9.37
CA SER A 71 -19.64 -6.85 8.41
C SER A 71 -19.38 -7.60 7.11
N ALA A 72 -19.20 -6.86 6.01
CA ALA A 72 -18.83 -7.43 4.72
C ALA A 72 -17.48 -8.13 4.78
N GLU A 73 -16.55 -7.61 5.57
CA GLU A 73 -15.21 -8.18 5.80
C GLU A 73 -15.30 -9.58 6.42
N LEU A 74 -16.05 -9.72 7.53
CA LEU A 74 -16.18 -11.01 8.22
C LEU A 74 -17.01 -11.99 7.43
N ASP A 75 -18.10 -11.54 6.81
CA ASP A 75 -18.96 -12.41 6.02
C ASP A 75 -18.20 -13.01 4.84
N SER A 76 -17.45 -12.20 4.10
CA SER A 76 -16.62 -12.67 2.99
C SER A 76 -15.45 -13.54 3.45
N LEU A 77 -14.73 -13.13 4.49
CA LEU A 77 -13.57 -13.86 5.03
C LEU A 77 -13.97 -15.24 5.55
N LEU A 78 -14.97 -15.32 6.43
CA LEU A 78 -15.37 -16.58 7.05
C LEU A 78 -16.05 -17.51 6.05
N SER A 79 -16.83 -16.97 5.09
CA SER A 79 -17.38 -17.78 4.00
C SER A 79 -16.29 -18.33 3.07
N ALA A 80 -15.22 -17.58 2.82
CA ALA A 80 -14.10 -18.05 2.00
C ALA A 80 -13.27 -19.12 2.73
N ILE A 81 -13.01 -18.94 4.03
CA ILE A 81 -12.35 -19.93 4.89
C ILE A 81 -13.10 -21.26 4.88
N GLU A 82 -14.43 -21.21 5.02
CA GLU A 82 -15.30 -22.38 4.95
C GLU A 82 -15.22 -23.06 3.57
N LYS A 83 -15.34 -22.28 2.49
CA LYS A 83 -15.28 -22.80 1.11
C LYS A 83 -13.94 -23.42 0.74
N LEU A 84 -12.84 -22.85 1.24
CA LEU A 84 -11.47 -23.34 1.06
C LEU A 84 -11.08 -24.43 2.06
N GLN A 85 -11.94 -24.73 3.04
CA GLN A 85 -11.70 -25.72 4.10
C GLN A 85 -10.44 -25.41 4.94
N HIS A 86 -10.15 -24.13 5.16
CA HIS A 86 -9.01 -23.73 5.98
C HIS A 86 -9.29 -23.91 7.47
N LYS A 87 -8.35 -24.49 8.22
CA LYS A 87 -8.46 -24.70 9.67
C LYS A 87 -8.00 -23.48 10.44
N LYS A 88 -8.68 -23.14 11.54
CA LYS A 88 -8.41 -21.94 12.35
C LYS A 88 -6.94 -21.84 12.79
N GLU A 89 -6.34 -22.94 13.26
CA GLU A 89 -4.94 -22.99 13.69
C GLU A 89 -3.90 -22.70 12.59
N GLU A 90 -4.28 -22.78 11.32
CA GLU A 90 -3.41 -22.46 10.17
C GLU A 90 -3.61 -21.04 9.66
N LEU A 91 -4.64 -20.33 10.12
CA LEU A 91 -5.02 -19.02 9.60
C LEU A 91 -4.20 -17.89 10.20
N TYR A 92 -3.94 -16.91 9.35
CA TYR A 92 -3.46 -15.60 9.74
C TYR A 92 -4.18 -14.53 8.89
N VAL A 93 -4.87 -13.60 9.54
CA VAL A 93 -5.62 -12.55 8.85
C VAL A 93 -4.86 -11.23 8.93
N PHE A 94 -4.44 -10.70 7.79
CA PHE A 94 -3.78 -9.41 7.68
C PHE A 94 -4.78 -8.36 7.18
N LEU A 95 -5.23 -7.52 8.11
CA LEU A 95 -6.16 -6.44 7.86
C LEU A 95 -5.41 -5.13 7.64
N TYR A 96 -5.96 -4.24 6.82
CA TYR A 96 -5.49 -2.86 6.76
C TYR A 96 -6.64 -1.85 6.67
N THR A 97 -6.46 -0.69 7.30
CA THR A 97 -7.43 0.42 7.31
C THR A 97 -6.78 1.71 6.84
N THR A 98 -7.57 2.65 6.35
CA THR A 98 -7.13 4.05 6.24
C THR A 98 -6.86 4.66 7.62
N ASN A 99 -6.07 5.73 7.67
CA ASN A 99 -5.76 6.47 8.89
C ASN A 99 -6.89 7.41 9.32
N THR A 100 -8.10 6.87 9.50
CA THR A 100 -9.29 7.57 10.00
C THR A 100 -9.87 6.83 11.20
N TRP A 101 -10.46 7.55 12.16
CA TRP A 101 -10.90 6.95 13.42
C TRP A 101 -12.03 5.94 13.24
N ASN A 102 -12.98 6.21 12.33
CA ASN A 102 -14.02 5.25 11.97
C ASN A 102 -13.47 3.94 11.37
N SER A 103 -12.53 4.01 10.42
CA SER A 103 -11.93 2.82 9.80
C SER A 103 -11.05 2.04 10.80
N LYS A 104 -10.26 2.74 11.61
CA LYS A 104 -9.46 2.12 12.68
C LYS A 104 -10.32 1.40 13.70
N LEU A 105 -11.43 2.02 14.11
CA LEU A 105 -12.39 1.40 15.03
C LEU A 105 -12.92 0.10 14.43
N ALA A 106 -13.38 0.12 13.17
CA ALA A 106 -13.85 -1.09 12.49
C ALA A 106 -12.78 -2.19 12.47
N GLY A 107 -11.56 -1.85 12.06
CA GLY A 107 -10.45 -2.80 11.96
C GLY A 107 -10.03 -3.40 13.29
N GLU A 108 -9.96 -2.58 14.34
CA GLU A 108 -9.62 -3.01 15.70
C GLU A 108 -10.68 -3.95 16.28
N VAL A 109 -11.95 -3.70 16.03
CA VAL A 109 -13.03 -4.58 16.50
C VAL A 109 -13.02 -5.90 15.74
N ILE A 110 -12.89 -5.88 14.42
CA ILE A 110 -12.83 -7.10 13.58
C ILE A 110 -11.62 -7.95 13.96
N LYS A 111 -10.45 -7.33 14.12
CA LYS A 111 -9.22 -8.01 14.58
C LYS A 111 -9.46 -8.70 15.92
N ASN A 112 -9.98 -7.98 16.91
CA ASN A 112 -10.24 -8.54 18.24
C ASN A 112 -11.23 -9.71 18.19
N TYR A 113 -12.29 -9.60 17.39
CA TYR A 113 -13.26 -10.68 17.23
C TYR A 113 -12.63 -11.94 16.62
N LEU A 114 -11.78 -11.78 15.60
CA LEU A 114 -11.05 -12.90 14.99
C LEU A 114 -10.11 -13.58 16.00
N GLU A 115 -9.39 -12.78 16.81
CA GLU A 115 -8.50 -13.29 17.85
C GLU A 115 -9.26 -14.07 18.94
N GLU A 116 -10.42 -13.57 19.38
CA GLU A 116 -11.30 -14.29 20.33
C GLU A 116 -11.85 -15.60 19.73
N GLU A 117 -12.07 -15.64 18.41
CA GLU A 117 -12.45 -16.85 17.67
C GLU A 117 -11.28 -17.82 17.44
N GLY A 118 -10.08 -17.51 17.92
CA GLY A 118 -8.88 -18.34 17.78
C GLY A 118 -8.14 -18.18 16.46
N ILE A 119 -8.43 -17.14 15.69
CA ILE A 119 -7.78 -16.82 14.41
C ILE A 119 -6.74 -15.71 14.64
N LYS A 120 -5.48 -15.98 14.30
CA LYS A 120 -4.42 -14.96 14.43
C LYS A 120 -4.71 -13.81 13.49
N SER A 121 -4.63 -12.56 13.97
CA SER A 121 -4.90 -11.38 13.15
C SER A 121 -3.88 -10.26 13.41
N GLU A 122 -3.55 -9.51 12.38
CA GLU A 122 -2.77 -8.26 12.45
C GLU A 122 -3.54 -7.14 11.75
N LEU A 123 -3.36 -5.91 12.22
CA LEU A 123 -3.97 -4.72 11.64
C LEU A 123 -2.88 -3.69 11.30
N ALA A 124 -2.81 -3.29 10.04
CA ALA A 124 -1.98 -2.18 9.58
C ALA A 124 -2.82 -0.93 9.32
N THR A 125 -2.21 0.24 9.41
CA THR A 125 -2.84 1.52 9.05
C THR A 125 -2.11 2.13 7.87
N VAL A 126 -2.83 2.40 6.78
CA VAL A 126 -2.33 3.08 5.59
C VAL A 126 -2.77 4.54 5.53
N LYS A 127 -2.05 5.37 4.77
CA LYS A 127 -2.41 6.76 4.49
C LYS A 127 -3.81 6.83 3.86
N SER A 128 -4.57 7.85 4.22
CA SER A 128 -5.86 8.12 3.60
C SER A 128 -5.64 8.72 2.21
N ILE A 129 -6.40 8.24 1.23
CA ILE A 129 -6.45 8.81 -0.13
C ILE A 129 -7.62 9.80 -0.17
N SER A 130 -7.36 11.08 -0.39
CA SER A 130 -8.39 12.14 -0.39
C SER A 130 -8.35 13.07 -1.60
N SER A 131 -7.31 12.98 -2.42
CA SER A 131 -7.10 13.76 -3.64
C SER A 131 -6.30 12.95 -4.67
N GLU A 132 -6.23 13.43 -5.90
CA GLU A 132 -5.35 12.84 -6.92
C GLU A 132 -3.87 12.91 -6.51
N GLU A 133 -3.44 14.03 -5.91
CA GLU A 133 -2.07 14.19 -5.41
C GLU A 133 -1.73 13.16 -4.33
N THR A 134 -2.64 12.96 -3.37
CA THR A 134 -2.45 11.99 -2.29
C THR A 134 -2.71 10.54 -2.72
N PHE A 135 -3.29 10.31 -3.90
CA PHE A 135 -3.52 8.97 -4.43
C PHE A 135 -2.21 8.21 -4.59
N HIS A 136 -1.21 8.81 -5.26
CA HIS A 136 0.09 8.17 -5.46
C HIS A 136 0.83 7.91 -4.14
N GLU A 137 0.76 8.85 -3.19
CA GLU A 137 1.30 8.62 -1.85
C GLU A 137 0.61 7.47 -1.11
N GLY A 138 -0.71 7.32 -1.27
CA GLY A 138 -1.48 6.20 -0.72
C GLY A 138 -1.09 4.87 -1.35
N ILE A 139 -0.83 4.85 -2.67
CA ILE A 139 -0.30 3.67 -3.38
C ILE A 139 1.09 3.30 -2.86
N GLU A 140 1.97 4.28 -2.65
CA GLU A 140 3.31 4.03 -2.08
C GLU A 140 3.23 3.44 -0.66
N ASP A 141 2.35 3.97 0.18
CA ASP A 141 2.15 3.46 1.54
C ASP A 141 1.50 2.07 1.57
N LEU A 142 0.64 1.76 0.58
CA LEU A 142 0.11 0.41 0.37
C LEU A 142 1.22 -0.57 -0.04
N PHE A 143 2.17 -0.16 -0.88
CA PHE A 143 3.34 -0.98 -1.17
C PHE A 143 4.11 -1.33 0.10
N ASP A 144 4.45 -0.30 0.89
CA ASP A 144 5.28 -0.45 2.07
C ASP A 144 4.63 -1.30 3.16
N LYS A 145 3.32 -1.11 3.39
CA LYS A 145 2.63 -1.73 4.51
C LYS A 145 1.90 -3.02 4.15
N VAL A 146 1.52 -3.19 2.89
CA VAL A 146 0.70 -4.34 2.45
C VAL A 146 1.44 -5.22 1.46
N ILE A 147 1.90 -4.67 0.33
CA ILE A 147 2.46 -5.49 -0.75
C ILE A 147 3.79 -6.14 -0.33
N TYR A 148 4.68 -5.41 0.34
CA TYR A 148 5.91 -6.01 0.87
C TYR A 148 5.66 -7.01 2.01
N LYS A 149 4.55 -6.87 2.75
CA LYS A 149 4.13 -7.88 3.71
C LYS A 149 3.67 -9.16 3.00
N ILE A 150 2.93 -9.04 1.89
CA ILE A 150 2.57 -10.18 1.02
C ILE A 150 3.84 -10.88 0.51
N LEU A 151 4.79 -10.12 -0.04
CA LEU A 151 6.06 -10.67 -0.53
C LEU A 151 6.79 -11.45 0.58
N LYS A 152 6.93 -10.87 1.77
CA LYS A 152 7.54 -11.54 2.93
C LYS A 152 6.79 -12.82 3.32
N PHE A 153 5.46 -12.82 3.31
CA PHE A 153 4.70 -14.04 3.56
C PHE A 153 4.98 -15.14 2.53
N LYS A 154 5.13 -14.76 1.25
CA LYS A 154 5.50 -15.70 0.19
C LYS A 154 6.92 -16.24 0.35
N GLU A 155 7.89 -15.39 0.70
CA GLU A 155 9.27 -15.79 1.03
C GLU A 155 9.31 -16.77 2.22
N GLU A 156 8.43 -16.59 3.20
CA GLU A 156 8.25 -17.51 4.34
C GLU A 156 7.49 -18.81 3.99
N GLY A 157 7.18 -19.03 2.71
CA GLY A 157 6.50 -20.24 2.23
C GLY A 157 5.01 -20.31 2.60
N LYS A 158 4.36 -19.17 2.84
CA LYS A 158 2.91 -19.12 3.14
C LYS A 158 2.09 -19.03 1.87
N GLU A 159 0.83 -19.43 1.97
CA GLU A 159 -0.17 -19.18 0.93
C GLU A 159 -0.93 -17.90 1.27
N VAL A 160 -1.13 -17.02 0.30
CA VAL A 160 -1.73 -15.70 0.46
C VAL A 160 -2.97 -15.59 -0.41
N TYR A 161 -4.09 -15.26 0.24
CA TYR A 161 -5.42 -15.13 -0.33
C TYR A 161 -5.87 -13.68 -0.18
N ILE A 162 -6.23 -13.02 -1.27
CA ILE A 162 -6.68 -11.62 -1.26
C ILE A 162 -8.21 -11.58 -1.23
N ASN A 163 -8.77 -10.94 -0.22
CA ASN A 163 -10.19 -10.59 -0.14
C ASN A 163 -10.44 -9.28 -0.88
N ALA A 164 -11.06 -9.34 -2.05
CA ALA A 164 -11.42 -8.15 -2.83
C ALA A 164 -12.83 -7.62 -2.51
N THR A 165 -13.52 -8.16 -1.48
CA THR A 165 -14.92 -7.78 -1.17
C THR A 165 -15.04 -6.39 -0.57
N ALA A 166 -14.16 -6.05 0.36
CA ALA A 166 -14.18 -4.79 1.09
C ALA A 166 -13.14 -3.80 0.55
N GLY A 167 -13.36 -2.52 0.82
CA GLY A 167 -12.49 -1.42 0.37
C GLY A 167 -13.02 -0.71 -0.88
N LEU A 168 -12.34 0.38 -1.26
CA LEU A 168 -12.71 1.15 -2.45
C LEU A 168 -12.27 0.43 -3.73
N LYS A 169 -13.04 0.56 -4.82
CA LYS A 169 -12.74 -0.10 -6.11
C LYS A 169 -11.33 0.18 -6.64
N PRO A 170 -10.82 1.43 -6.62
CA PRO A 170 -9.45 1.69 -7.08
C PRO A 170 -8.39 0.98 -6.22
N GLU A 171 -8.58 0.97 -4.89
CA GLU A 171 -7.65 0.33 -3.95
C GLU A 171 -7.65 -1.19 -4.10
N THR A 172 -8.82 -1.81 -4.22
CA THR A 172 -8.96 -3.27 -4.42
C THR A 172 -8.43 -3.71 -5.78
N THR A 173 -8.59 -2.89 -6.82
CA THR A 173 -7.98 -3.13 -8.14
C THR A 173 -6.46 -3.11 -8.04
N PHE A 174 -5.89 -2.10 -7.36
CA PHE A 174 -4.45 -2.02 -7.13
C PHE A 174 -3.93 -3.19 -6.28
N LEU A 175 -4.60 -3.50 -5.16
CA LEU A 175 -4.24 -4.61 -4.26
C LEU A 175 -4.20 -5.93 -5.02
N THR A 176 -5.19 -6.18 -5.87
CA THR A 176 -5.26 -7.40 -6.71
C THR A 176 -4.06 -7.47 -7.65
N LEU A 177 -3.79 -6.40 -8.41
CA LEU A 177 -2.70 -6.39 -9.38
C LEU A 177 -1.33 -6.51 -8.71
N ALA A 178 -1.05 -5.66 -7.72
CA ALA A 178 0.24 -5.63 -7.02
C ALA A 178 0.44 -6.87 -6.14
N GLY A 179 -0.63 -7.38 -5.53
CA GLY A 179 -0.59 -8.60 -4.73
C GLY A 179 -0.27 -9.84 -5.58
N LEU A 180 -0.88 -9.97 -6.77
CA LEU A 180 -0.54 -11.05 -7.71
C LEU A 180 0.90 -10.92 -8.23
N LEU A 181 1.39 -9.71 -8.52
CA LEU A 181 2.79 -9.49 -8.88
C LEU A 181 3.75 -9.88 -7.75
N ALA A 182 3.35 -9.68 -6.49
CA ALA A 182 4.09 -10.10 -5.29
C ALA A 182 3.89 -11.59 -4.94
N GLY A 183 3.17 -12.36 -5.76
CA GLY A 183 3.02 -13.80 -5.63
C GLY A 183 1.83 -14.28 -4.79
N ALA A 184 0.80 -13.46 -4.58
CA ALA A 184 -0.46 -13.94 -3.99
C ALA A 184 -1.06 -15.08 -4.83
N ASP A 185 -1.63 -16.09 -4.16
CA ASP A 185 -2.04 -17.35 -4.80
C ASP A 185 -3.46 -17.28 -5.37
N LEU A 186 -4.37 -16.57 -4.69
CA LEU A 186 -5.77 -16.51 -5.08
C LEU A 186 -6.43 -15.20 -4.64
N VAL A 187 -7.30 -14.65 -5.50
CA VAL A 187 -8.18 -13.53 -5.18
C VAL A 187 -9.62 -14.02 -5.10
N TYR A 188 -10.33 -13.64 -4.06
CA TYR A 188 -11.74 -13.99 -3.89
C TYR A 188 -12.61 -12.76 -3.61
N TYR A 189 -13.87 -12.87 -3.97
CA TYR A 189 -14.89 -11.83 -3.77
C TYR A 189 -16.21 -12.48 -3.38
N LYS A 190 -16.89 -11.96 -2.35
CA LYS A 190 -18.23 -12.41 -2.00
C LYS A 190 -19.28 -11.55 -2.70
N TYR A 191 -20.06 -12.16 -3.58
CA TYR A 191 -21.19 -11.50 -4.23
C TYR A 191 -22.39 -11.52 -3.30
N GLN A 192 -22.96 -10.33 -3.04
CA GLN A 192 -24.10 -10.19 -2.13
C GLN A 192 -25.39 -10.69 -2.77
N GLU A 193 -25.52 -10.56 -4.09
CA GLU A 193 -26.74 -10.87 -4.86
C GLU A 193 -27.11 -12.35 -4.80
N PHE A 194 -26.12 -13.25 -4.76
CA PHE A 194 -26.31 -14.70 -4.65
C PHE A 194 -25.62 -15.31 -3.44
N ASN A 195 -25.14 -14.47 -2.50
CA ASN A 195 -24.58 -14.86 -1.22
C ASN A 195 -23.51 -15.97 -1.29
N ASP A 196 -22.60 -15.90 -2.26
CA ASP A 196 -21.52 -16.89 -2.42
C ASP A 196 -20.17 -16.22 -2.72
N VAL A 197 -19.11 -16.92 -2.33
CA VAL A 197 -17.73 -16.54 -2.60
C VAL A 197 -17.32 -17.05 -3.96
N VAL A 198 -16.84 -16.15 -4.81
CA VAL A 198 -16.28 -16.48 -6.12
C VAL A 198 -14.77 -16.32 -6.06
N PHE A 199 -14.05 -17.30 -6.58
CA PHE A 199 -12.61 -17.20 -6.83
C PHE A 199 -12.43 -16.50 -8.17
N LEU A 200 -11.87 -15.30 -8.14
CA LEU A 200 -11.61 -14.52 -9.34
C LEU A 200 -10.45 -15.16 -10.11
N PRO A 201 -10.40 -15.03 -11.46
CA PRO A 201 -9.24 -15.44 -12.23
C PRO A 201 -7.97 -14.83 -11.67
N SER A 202 -7.07 -15.68 -11.17
CA SER A 202 -5.85 -15.31 -10.47
C SER A 202 -4.63 -15.85 -11.21
N PRO A 203 -4.38 -15.42 -12.47
CA PRO A 203 -3.23 -15.90 -13.21
C PRO A 203 -1.93 -15.47 -12.51
N PRO A 204 -0.91 -16.35 -12.45
CA PRO A 204 0.43 -15.92 -12.11
C PRO A 204 0.90 -14.89 -13.15
N ILE A 205 1.16 -13.67 -12.72
CA ILE A 205 1.57 -12.56 -13.59
C ILE A 205 2.90 -11.99 -13.15
N THR A 206 3.60 -11.39 -14.11
CA THR A 206 4.83 -10.63 -13.87
C THR A 206 4.89 -9.44 -14.81
N ILE A 207 5.75 -8.47 -14.52
CA ILE A 207 6.06 -7.41 -15.47
C ILE A 207 6.72 -8.03 -16.71
N SER A 208 6.27 -7.62 -17.90
CA SER A 208 6.87 -8.04 -19.17
C SER A 208 8.40 -7.88 -19.13
N PRO A 209 9.20 -8.90 -19.48
CA PRO A 209 10.66 -8.88 -19.34
C PRO A 209 11.31 -7.61 -19.89
N ARG A 210 10.93 -7.20 -21.10
CA ARG A 210 11.44 -5.97 -21.75
C ARG A 210 11.16 -4.69 -20.95
N TYR A 211 9.99 -4.58 -20.32
CA TYR A 211 9.68 -3.43 -19.47
C TYR A 211 10.47 -3.50 -18.17
N LEU A 212 10.58 -4.69 -17.57
CA LEU A 212 11.34 -4.87 -16.34
C LEU A 212 12.82 -4.53 -16.56
N GLU A 213 13.43 -4.99 -17.65
CA GLU A 213 14.80 -4.64 -18.05
C GLU A 213 14.99 -3.13 -18.15
N TRP A 214 14.10 -2.41 -18.85
CA TRP A 214 14.19 -0.95 -18.95
C TRP A 214 14.08 -0.24 -17.61
N LEU A 215 13.19 -0.71 -16.74
CA LEU A 215 12.96 -0.09 -15.43
C LEU A 215 14.11 -0.39 -14.45
N ILE A 216 14.68 -1.60 -14.51
CA ILE A 216 15.89 -1.95 -13.76
C ILE A 216 17.09 -1.14 -14.26
N GLU A 217 17.28 -1.04 -15.57
CA GLU A 217 18.36 -0.24 -16.16
C GLU A 217 18.22 1.24 -15.79
N PHE A 218 16.99 1.76 -15.80
CA PHE A 218 16.70 3.09 -15.28
C PHE A 218 17.16 3.21 -13.82
N ALA A 219 16.75 2.29 -12.94
CA ALA A 219 17.09 2.31 -11.53
C ALA A 219 18.60 2.19 -11.25
N ASN A 220 19.32 1.38 -12.03
CA ASN A 220 20.77 1.17 -11.90
C ASN A 220 21.58 2.45 -12.18
N TYR A 221 21.12 3.28 -13.13
CA TYR A 221 21.75 4.57 -13.45
C TYR A 221 21.16 5.76 -12.68
N GLY A 222 20.20 5.50 -11.79
CA GLY A 222 19.55 6.48 -10.94
C GLY A 222 18.11 6.77 -11.34
N TYR A 223 17.29 7.15 -10.35
CA TYR A 223 15.85 7.34 -10.58
C TYR A 223 15.46 8.62 -11.32
N THR A 224 16.43 9.37 -11.83
CA THR A 224 16.20 10.49 -12.73
C THR A 224 17.33 10.52 -13.76
N LEU A 225 17.00 10.52 -15.05
CA LEU A 225 17.95 10.46 -16.14
C LEU A 225 17.69 11.60 -17.12
N SER A 226 18.75 12.15 -17.72
CA SER A 226 18.59 13.01 -18.90
C SER A 226 18.08 12.19 -20.10
N GLU A 227 17.38 12.83 -21.03
CA GLU A 227 16.87 12.22 -22.27
C GLU A 227 18.04 11.62 -23.05
N LYS A 228 19.16 12.35 -23.16
CA LYS A 228 20.40 11.84 -23.77
C LYS A 228 20.90 10.55 -23.11
N LYS A 229 20.93 10.50 -21.77
CA LYS A 229 21.43 9.31 -21.06
C LYS A 229 20.47 8.12 -21.25
N ALA A 230 19.17 8.37 -21.22
CA ALA A 230 18.19 7.33 -21.50
C ALA A 230 18.30 6.78 -22.93
N GLU A 231 18.57 7.63 -23.92
CA GLU A 231 18.84 7.22 -25.30
C GLU A 231 20.11 6.37 -25.41
N GLU A 232 21.21 6.77 -24.77
CA GLU A 232 22.46 5.99 -24.71
C GLU A 232 22.24 4.57 -24.12
N LEU A 233 21.32 4.45 -23.15
CA LEU A 233 20.95 3.18 -22.51
C LEU A 233 19.86 2.41 -23.28
N GLY A 234 19.34 2.94 -24.39
CA GLY A 234 18.27 2.32 -25.15
C GLY A 234 16.92 2.26 -24.41
N ILE A 235 16.70 3.12 -23.42
CA ILE A 235 15.47 3.19 -22.62
C ILE A 235 14.45 4.08 -23.34
N PRO A 236 13.27 3.57 -23.74
CA PRO A 236 12.28 4.35 -24.47
C PRO A 236 11.45 5.23 -23.53
N VAL A 237 12.02 6.31 -23.00
CA VAL A 237 11.40 7.17 -21.97
C VAL A 237 10.03 7.72 -22.37
N ARG A 238 9.80 8.06 -23.63
CA ARG A 238 8.48 8.50 -24.12
C ARG A 238 7.41 7.41 -24.00
N LEU A 239 7.78 6.15 -24.23
CA LEU A 239 6.87 5.02 -24.05
C LEU A 239 6.58 4.78 -22.56
N LEU A 240 7.59 4.93 -21.69
CA LEU A 240 7.42 4.83 -20.24
C LEU A 240 6.54 5.98 -19.70
N GLU A 241 6.67 7.18 -20.27
CA GLU A 241 5.89 8.37 -19.92
C GLU A 241 4.41 8.20 -20.29
N VAL A 242 4.10 7.72 -21.50
CA VAL A 242 2.72 7.43 -21.93
C VAL A 242 2.04 6.39 -21.04
N ARG A 243 2.83 5.47 -20.44
CA ARG A 243 2.34 4.49 -19.46
C ARG A 243 2.34 4.99 -18.03
N ASN A 244 2.64 6.27 -17.80
CA ASN A 244 2.68 6.90 -16.49
C ASN A 244 3.67 6.23 -15.53
N LEU A 245 4.75 5.64 -16.06
CA LEU A 245 5.80 4.99 -15.26
C LEU A 245 6.93 5.95 -14.90
N VAL A 246 7.18 6.93 -15.77
CA VAL A 246 8.10 8.05 -15.55
C VAL A 246 7.35 9.36 -15.72
N GLU A 247 7.95 10.45 -15.25
CA GLU A 247 7.46 11.82 -15.45
C GLU A 247 8.61 12.71 -15.96
N ARG A 248 8.33 13.63 -16.88
CA ARG A 248 9.32 14.62 -17.31
C ARG A 248 9.62 15.60 -16.16
N LYS A 249 10.89 15.93 -15.95
CA LYS A 249 11.39 16.91 -14.98
C LYS A 249 12.26 17.94 -15.69
N GLY A 250 11.85 19.19 -15.66
CA GLY A 250 12.51 20.25 -16.42
C GLY A 250 12.43 20.00 -17.93
N GLU A 251 13.41 20.51 -18.67
CA GLU A 251 13.41 20.44 -20.14
C GLU A 251 13.98 19.14 -20.69
N ASP A 252 14.92 18.51 -19.99
CA ASP A 252 15.76 17.41 -20.51
C ASP A 252 15.62 16.09 -19.74
N ALA A 253 15.01 16.06 -18.54
CA ALA A 253 15.09 14.88 -17.68
C ALA A 253 13.77 14.12 -17.53
N TYR A 254 13.90 12.84 -17.20
CA TYR A 254 12.82 11.93 -16.84
C TYR A 254 13.07 11.36 -15.46
N ARG A 255 12.04 11.27 -14.62
CA ARG A 255 12.10 10.70 -13.26
C ARG A 255 11.20 9.48 -13.18
N LEU A 256 11.72 8.38 -12.65
CA LEU A 256 10.93 7.20 -12.34
C LEU A 256 9.94 7.53 -11.22
N LYS A 257 8.64 7.28 -11.42
CA LYS A 257 7.62 7.56 -10.40
C LYS A 257 7.86 6.72 -9.16
N ASP A 258 7.58 7.27 -7.99
CA ASP A 258 7.92 6.66 -6.70
C ASP A 258 7.22 5.31 -6.48
N TRP A 259 5.94 5.18 -6.84
CA TRP A 259 5.23 3.90 -6.82
C TRP A 259 5.85 2.83 -7.75
N VAL A 260 6.49 3.24 -8.87
CA VAL A 260 7.19 2.30 -9.77
C VAL A 260 8.48 1.80 -9.13
N ARG A 261 9.17 2.66 -8.37
CA ARG A 261 10.34 2.25 -7.58
C ARG A 261 9.97 1.21 -6.54
N LYS A 262 8.83 1.41 -5.86
CA LYS A 262 8.28 0.42 -4.91
C LYS A 262 7.92 -0.89 -5.62
N MET A 263 7.30 -0.83 -6.79
CA MET A 263 7.01 -2.01 -7.60
C MET A 263 8.27 -2.77 -8.01
N LEU A 264 9.36 -2.08 -8.37
CA LEU A 264 10.65 -2.73 -8.66
C LEU A 264 11.24 -3.46 -7.44
N GLY A 265 10.90 -3.05 -6.22
CA GLY A 265 11.29 -3.75 -4.99
C GLY A 265 10.72 -5.17 -4.86
N ILE A 266 9.75 -5.56 -5.69
CA ILE A 266 9.29 -6.96 -5.79
C ILE A 266 10.34 -7.83 -6.51
N TYR A 267 11.09 -7.25 -7.45
CA TYR A 267 12.01 -7.96 -8.35
C TYR A 267 13.48 -7.78 -7.97
N LEU A 268 13.79 -6.69 -7.27
CA LEU A 268 15.13 -6.37 -6.81
C LEU A 268 15.27 -6.84 -5.35
N PRO A 269 16.29 -7.64 -5.01
CA PRO A 269 16.51 -8.05 -3.64
C PRO A 269 16.67 -6.82 -2.73
N ALA A 270 16.18 -6.92 -1.49
CA ALA A 270 16.43 -5.94 -0.44
C ALA A 270 17.95 -5.82 -0.23
N GLY A 271 18.59 -4.88 -0.92
CA GLY A 271 20.05 -4.80 -1.00
C GLY A 271 20.60 -3.99 -2.19
N VAL A 272 19.82 -3.76 -3.24
CA VAL A 272 20.22 -2.87 -4.36
C VAL A 272 19.57 -1.50 -4.25
N THR A 273 19.58 -0.92 -3.05
CA THR A 273 19.56 0.54 -2.93
C THR A 273 21.00 0.96 -2.79
N SER A 274 21.57 1.59 -3.83
CA SER A 274 22.75 2.42 -3.61
C SER A 274 22.37 3.43 -2.53
N MET A 275 22.83 3.21 -1.29
CA MET A 275 22.69 4.17 -0.18
C MET A 275 23.63 5.35 -0.35
N TYR A 276 24.38 5.36 -1.44
CA TYR A 276 25.46 6.28 -1.68
C TYR A 276 25.01 7.46 -2.55
N TYR A 277 25.52 8.63 -2.19
CA TYR A 277 25.41 9.87 -2.94
C TYR A 277 26.61 9.95 -3.87
N LYS A 278 26.40 10.12 -5.17
CA LYS A 278 27.49 10.39 -6.12
C LYS A 278 27.51 11.85 -6.50
N VAL A 279 28.66 12.49 -6.38
CA VAL A 279 28.92 13.84 -6.89
C VAL A 279 29.88 13.73 -8.06
N ILE A 280 29.41 14.12 -9.24
CA ILE A 280 30.15 14.12 -10.50
C ILE A 280 30.49 15.58 -10.81
N VAL A 281 31.77 15.89 -10.94
CA VAL A 281 32.26 17.23 -11.25
C VAL A 281 32.83 17.21 -12.65
N GLU A 282 32.47 18.19 -13.48
CA GLU A 282 32.97 18.28 -14.85
C GLU A 282 34.51 18.37 -14.87
N GLY A 283 35.16 17.40 -15.51
CA GLY A 283 36.62 17.29 -15.58
C GLY A 283 37.30 16.68 -14.35
N GLU A 284 36.56 16.09 -13.41
CA GLU A 284 37.11 15.28 -12.30
C GLU A 284 36.47 13.88 -12.24
N GLU A 285 37.07 12.98 -11.46
CA GLU A 285 36.50 11.65 -11.19
C GLU A 285 35.25 11.73 -10.29
N GLU A 286 34.35 10.76 -10.45
CA GLU A 286 33.16 10.65 -9.61
C GLU A 286 33.51 10.39 -8.14
N LYS A 287 32.78 11.03 -7.23
CA LYS A 287 33.00 10.87 -5.78
C LYS A 287 31.75 10.38 -5.08
N VAL A 288 31.91 9.31 -4.31
CA VAL A 288 30.84 8.59 -3.62
C VAL A 288 30.85 8.95 -2.13
N PHE A 289 29.68 9.15 -1.54
CA PHE A 289 29.49 9.48 -0.13
C PHE A 289 28.38 8.63 0.48
N ASP A 290 28.49 8.33 1.76
CA ASP A 290 27.49 7.55 2.51
C ASP A 290 26.44 8.46 3.18
N ASN A 291 26.66 9.79 3.15
CA ASN A 291 25.90 10.79 3.87
C ASN A 291 25.55 11.99 2.97
N GLU A 292 24.28 12.41 2.99
CA GLU A 292 23.75 13.55 2.23
C GLU A 292 24.51 14.84 2.54
N THR A 293 24.80 15.07 3.82
CA THR A 293 25.43 16.31 4.29
C THR A 293 26.83 16.45 3.71
N GLU A 294 27.56 15.34 3.63
CA GLU A 294 28.93 15.33 3.08
C GLU A 294 28.92 15.52 1.57
N ALA A 295 28.00 14.84 0.88
CA ALA A 295 27.82 15.01 -0.56
C ALA A 295 27.44 16.46 -0.91
N TYR A 296 26.52 17.05 -0.15
CA TYR A 296 26.08 18.44 -0.32
C TYR A 296 27.22 19.43 -0.06
N ASN A 297 27.96 19.27 1.04
CA ASN A 297 29.11 20.12 1.37
C ASN A 297 30.20 20.04 0.29
N TYR A 298 30.46 18.85 -0.24
CA TYR A 298 31.42 18.67 -1.32
C TYR A 298 30.94 19.30 -2.64
N MET A 299 29.67 19.12 -2.99
CA MET A 299 29.04 19.76 -4.16
C MET A 299 29.13 21.30 -4.06
N GLU A 300 28.71 21.89 -2.94
CA GLU A 300 28.74 23.35 -2.73
C GLU A 300 30.16 23.91 -2.80
N LYS A 301 31.14 23.19 -2.26
CA LYS A 301 32.55 23.55 -2.40
C LYS A 301 32.96 23.61 -3.88
N LYS A 302 32.65 22.58 -4.66
CA LYS A 302 33.00 22.49 -6.09
C LYS A 302 32.29 23.54 -6.93
N ARG A 303 31.06 23.90 -6.58
CA ARG A 303 30.33 25.01 -7.17
C ARG A 303 31.01 26.36 -6.92
N LYS A 304 31.46 26.61 -5.69
CA LYS A 304 32.22 27.85 -5.35
C LYS A 304 33.56 27.95 -6.09
N GLU A 305 34.12 26.82 -6.52
CA GLU A 305 35.29 26.75 -7.41
C GLU A 305 34.95 27.02 -8.88
N GLY A 306 33.69 27.32 -9.22
CA GLY A 306 33.23 27.60 -10.58
C GLY A 306 33.00 26.36 -11.45
N LYS A 307 32.97 25.16 -10.85
CA LYS A 307 32.78 23.90 -11.58
C LYS A 307 31.30 23.54 -11.72
N ARG A 308 30.96 22.89 -12.83
CA ARG A 308 29.65 22.25 -13.01
C ARG A 308 29.62 20.93 -12.26
N VAL A 309 28.56 20.73 -11.49
CA VAL A 309 28.41 19.58 -10.61
C VAL A 309 27.05 18.92 -10.85
N ARG A 310 27.05 17.59 -10.93
CA ARG A 310 25.85 16.74 -10.97
C ARG A 310 25.86 15.87 -9.72
N VAL A 311 24.73 15.80 -9.03
CA VAL A 311 24.56 14.92 -7.87
C VAL A 311 23.53 13.86 -8.18
N GLU A 312 23.91 12.60 -8.00
CA GLU A 312 23.01 11.45 -8.04
C GLU A 312 22.79 11.00 -6.60
N VAL A 313 21.57 11.15 -6.10
CA VAL A 313 21.20 10.68 -4.76
C VAL A 313 20.30 9.46 -4.86
N PRO A 314 20.18 8.64 -3.80
CA PRO A 314 19.36 7.43 -3.79
C PRO A 314 17.89 7.62 -4.18
N ASN A 315 17.39 8.85 -4.37
CA ASN A 315 16.03 9.13 -4.83
C ASN A 315 15.80 10.38 -5.72
N LYS A 316 16.82 11.14 -6.15
CA LYS A 316 16.66 12.34 -7.00
C LYS A 316 17.93 12.60 -7.83
N VAL A 317 17.79 13.15 -9.04
CA VAL A 317 18.87 13.89 -9.71
C VAL A 317 18.47 15.35 -9.72
N TYR A 318 19.30 16.19 -9.12
CA TYR A 318 19.17 17.63 -9.23
C TYR A 318 20.10 18.11 -10.34
N PHE A 319 19.53 18.66 -11.41
CA PHE A 319 20.28 19.47 -12.36
C PHE A 319 20.32 20.89 -11.80
N LEU A 320 21.47 21.30 -11.28
CA LEU A 320 21.73 22.70 -10.99
C LEU A 320 22.57 23.24 -12.17
N GLY A 321 21.86 23.78 -13.16
CA GLY A 321 22.45 24.44 -14.32
C GLY A 321 22.44 25.96 -14.17
N LEU A 322 23.62 26.55 -14.39
CA LEU A 322 24.05 27.96 -14.33
C LEU A 322 24.20 28.56 -12.92
#